data_AF-A0A7C1CYX4-F1
#
_entry.id   AF-A0A7C1CYX4-F1
#
_cell.length_a   1.000
_cell.length_b   1.000
_cell.length_c   1.000
_cell.angle_alpha   90.00
_cell.angle_beta   90.00
_cell.angle_gamma   90.00
#
_symmetry.space_group_name_H-M   'P 1'
#
loop_
_entity.id
_entity.type
_entity.pdbx_description
1 polymer ?
#
loop_
_entity_poly.entity_id
_entity_poly.type
_entity_poly.pdbx_seq_one_letter_code
_entity_poly.pdbx_strand_id
1 'polypeptide(L)'
;MNKQYLALACMGLCLTGLPAVGADYYQCRDAEGTMSFSDRPCPAEAETLRERASRPAEPAAPATPGSAPSDAADGVPATAEPAAAQSAEDLEGERLLLTAELRQAIAALRPLRQGMTEFFAARGRWPADLESVGVNPLAVGGSRFTRIELGAEGVIIAHLAPRLGDNRRIELDPIPAMGGHGFEWRCIANYPPEVLHDGLQRFCDSGPVAGAGLD
;
A
#
# COMPACT_ATOMS: atom_id res chain seq x y z
N MET A 1 26.57 -32.86 44.54
CA MET A 1 26.83 -31.94 43.40
C MET A 1 26.47 -32.67 42.11
N ASN A 2 25.35 -32.29 41.49
CA ASN A 2 24.64 -33.09 40.48
C ASN A 2 25.13 -32.80 39.06
N LYS A 3 25.66 -33.84 38.40
CA LYS A 3 26.19 -33.82 37.02
C LYS A 3 25.13 -33.54 35.93
N GLN A 4 23.84 -33.48 36.28
CA GLN A 4 22.74 -33.27 35.33
C GLN A 4 22.63 -31.83 34.80
N TYR A 5 23.20 -30.83 35.49
CA TYR A 5 23.13 -29.44 35.04
C TYR A 5 24.16 -29.08 33.95
N LEU A 6 25.18 -29.93 33.72
CA LEU A 6 26.24 -29.63 32.76
C LEU A 6 25.81 -29.89 31.29
N ALA A 7 24.85 -30.78 31.06
CA ALA A 7 24.39 -31.12 29.71
C ALA A 7 23.39 -30.11 29.13
N LEU A 8 22.61 -29.41 29.98
CA LEU A 8 21.67 -28.39 29.53
C LEU A 8 22.32 -27.04 29.18
N ALA A 9 23.56 -26.79 29.61
CA ALA A 9 24.25 -25.54 29.33
C ALA A 9 24.81 -25.45 27.89
N CYS A 10 25.11 -26.58 27.22
CA CYS A 10 25.67 -26.55 25.86
C CYS A 10 24.63 -26.41 24.74
N MET A 11 23.34 -26.69 24.99
CA MET A 11 22.30 -26.58 23.96
C MET A 11 21.69 -25.17 23.85
N GLY A 12 21.94 -24.30 24.83
CA GLY A 12 21.43 -22.92 24.87
C GLY A 12 22.30 -21.90 24.11
N LEU A 13 23.49 -22.28 23.64
CA LEU A 13 24.48 -21.32 23.10
C LEU A 13 24.63 -21.31 21.57
N CYS A 14 23.80 -22.05 20.83
CA CYS A 14 23.84 -22.06 19.35
C CYS A 14 22.69 -21.29 18.68
N LEU A 15 21.83 -20.61 19.43
CA LEU A 15 20.64 -19.89 18.92
C LEU A 15 20.80 -18.35 18.95
N THR A 16 22.02 -17.83 19.12
CA THR A 16 22.30 -16.41 18.91
C THR A 16 22.41 -16.14 17.40
N GLY A 17 21.39 -15.48 16.87
CA GLY A 17 21.16 -15.28 15.45
C GLY A 17 22.32 -14.67 14.68
N LEU A 18 22.58 -15.28 13.52
CA LEU A 18 23.15 -14.55 12.41
C LEU A 18 22.09 -13.55 11.94
N PRO A 19 22.39 -12.24 11.83
CA PRO A 19 21.50 -11.33 11.14
C PRO A 19 21.36 -11.86 9.72
N ALA A 20 20.14 -12.18 9.31
CA ALA A 20 19.82 -12.42 7.92
C ALA A 20 20.07 -11.10 7.19
N VAL A 21 21.29 -10.93 6.67
CA VAL A 21 21.59 -9.89 5.71
C VAL A 21 20.77 -10.27 4.48
N GLY A 22 19.59 -9.67 4.33
CA GLY A 22 18.82 -9.77 3.11
C GLY A 22 19.71 -9.24 2.00
N ALA A 23 20.19 -10.13 1.13
CA ALA A 23 20.93 -9.72 -0.04
C ALA A 23 19.93 -9.04 -0.97
N ASP A 24 20.04 -7.72 -1.11
CA ASP A 24 19.32 -6.98 -2.14
C ASP A 24 19.88 -7.41 -3.50
N TYR A 25 19.05 -8.04 -4.32
CA TYR A 25 19.40 -8.41 -5.69
C TYR A 25 18.88 -7.33 -6.65
N TYR A 26 19.78 -6.80 -7.48
CA TYR A 26 19.46 -5.83 -8.51
C TYR A 26 19.21 -6.56 -9.83
N GLN A 27 18.12 -6.19 -10.52
CA GLN A 27 17.81 -6.69 -11.84
C GLN A 27 18.28 -5.67 -12.88
N CYS A 28 19.36 -5.98 -13.58
CA CYS A 28 20.01 -5.08 -14.54
C CYS A 28 19.63 -5.45 -15.97
N ARG A 29 19.38 -4.43 -16.80
CA ARG A 29 19.16 -4.58 -18.23
C ARG A 29 20.33 -3.94 -18.99
N ASP A 30 20.96 -4.68 -19.89
CA ASP A 30 22.02 -4.15 -20.76
C ASP A 30 21.46 -3.38 -21.96
N ALA A 31 22.35 -2.81 -22.79
CA ALA A 31 21.97 -2.02 -23.96
C ALA A 31 21.30 -2.88 -25.06
N GLU A 32 21.60 -4.18 -25.07
CA GLU A 32 21.03 -5.19 -25.95
C GLU A 32 19.65 -5.70 -25.46
N GLY A 33 19.23 -5.31 -24.25
CA GLY A 33 17.93 -5.64 -23.67
C GLY A 33 17.91 -6.94 -22.85
N THR A 34 19.05 -7.58 -22.64
CA THR A 34 19.23 -8.80 -21.83
C THR A 34 19.11 -8.49 -20.35
N MET A 35 18.42 -9.34 -19.61
CA MET A 35 18.23 -9.21 -18.17
C MET A 35 19.28 -10.04 -17.42
N SER A 36 19.95 -9.43 -16.45
CA SER A 36 20.91 -10.08 -15.55
C SER A 36 20.61 -9.73 -14.09
N PHE A 37 20.98 -10.59 -13.16
CA PHE A 37 20.82 -10.36 -11.72
C PHE A 37 22.19 -10.19 -11.08
N SER A 38 22.36 -9.14 -10.29
CA SER A 38 23.61 -8.75 -9.68
C SER A 38 23.40 -8.46 -8.19
N ASP A 39 24.38 -8.83 -7.37
CA ASP A 39 24.49 -8.47 -5.95
C ASP A 39 25.05 -7.05 -5.74
N ARG A 40 25.37 -6.36 -6.85
CA ARG A 40 25.82 -4.96 -6.90
C ARG A 40 24.86 -4.10 -7.74
N PRO A 41 24.74 -2.79 -7.44
CA PRO A 41 23.95 -1.86 -8.24
C PRO A 41 24.33 -1.91 -9.71
N CYS A 42 23.37 -1.72 -10.60
CA CYS A 42 23.61 -1.77 -12.03
C CYS A 42 24.61 -0.66 -12.43
N PRO A 43 25.54 -0.92 -13.39
CA PRO A 43 26.60 0.04 -13.73
C PRO A 43 26.08 1.42 -14.14
N ALA A 44 24.93 1.49 -14.82
CA ALA A 44 24.28 2.75 -15.18
C ALA A 44 23.76 3.56 -13.96
N GLU A 45 23.28 2.87 -12.92
CA GLU A 45 22.81 3.50 -11.68
C GLU A 45 23.98 3.90 -10.78
N ALA A 46 25.08 3.13 -10.82
CA ALA A 46 26.29 3.43 -10.07
C ALA A 46 26.94 4.76 -10.51
N GLU A 47 26.90 5.08 -11.81
CA GLU A 47 27.38 6.37 -12.33
C GLU A 47 26.52 7.54 -11.88
N THR A 48 25.19 7.42 -11.93
CA THR A 48 24.27 8.48 -11.50
C THR A 48 24.36 8.75 -9.99
N LEU A 49 24.48 7.69 -9.17
CA LEU A 49 24.70 7.83 -7.73
C LEU A 49 26.03 8.51 -7.41
N ARG A 50 27.09 8.16 -8.15
CA ARG A 50 28.41 8.78 -8.00
C ARG A 50 28.39 10.24 -8.40
N GLU A 51 27.73 10.60 -9.49
CA GLU A 51 27.58 12.00 -9.91
C GLU A 51 26.80 12.81 -8.87
N ARG A 52 25.71 12.25 -8.33
CA ARG A 52 24.93 12.89 -7.26
C ARG A 52 25.75 13.08 -5.98
N ALA A 53 26.58 12.11 -5.60
CA ALA A 53 27.47 12.20 -4.45
C ALA A 53 28.63 13.19 -4.67
N SER A 54 29.01 13.42 -5.93
CA SER A 54 30.07 14.35 -6.32
C SER A 54 29.59 15.80 -6.43
N ARG A 55 28.27 16.03 -6.49
CA ARG A 55 27.70 17.37 -6.61
C ARG A 55 27.73 18.05 -5.23
N PRO A 56 28.46 19.16 -5.06
CA PRO A 56 28.43 19.93 -3.82
C PRO A 56 27.00 20.29 -3.48
N ALA A 57 26.59 20.09 -2.22
CA ALA A 57 25.28 20.49 -1.75
C ALA A 57 25.14 22.01 -1.93
N GLU A 58 24.36 22.40 -2.94
CA GLU A 58 24.09 23.80 -3.24
C GLU A 58 23.40 24.41 -2.02
N PRO A 59 23.96 25.46 -1.39
CA PRO A 59 23.36 26.08 -0.23
C PRO A 59 21.98 26.61 -0.63
N ALA A 60 20.95 26.16 0.11
CA ALA A 60 19.57 26.56 -0.10
C ALA A 60 19.46 28.09 -0.09
N ALA A 61 19.32 28.68 -1.27
CA ALA A 61 19.08 30.11 -1.40
C ALA A 61 17.70 30.44 -0.81
N PRO A 62 17.58 31.54 -0.05
CA PRO A 62 16.28 31.99 0.44
C PRO A 62 15.35 32.33 -0.73
N ALA A 63 14.12 31.84 -0.64
CA ALA A 63 13.08 32.09 -1.64
C ALA A 63 12.79 33.60 -1.74
N THR A 64 13.19 34.22 -2.84
CA THR A 64 12.80 35.57 -3.20
C THR A 64 11.41 35.54 -3.84
N PRO A 65 10.39 36.23 -3.30
CA PRO A 65 9.12 36.44 -4.00
C PRO A 65 9.31 37.58 -5.01
N GLY A 66 9.18 37.28 -6.29
CA GLY A 66 9.46 38.26 -7.34
C GLY A 66 8.75 38.00 -8.66
N SER A 67 7.69 38.80 -8.87
CA SER A 67 7.32 39.42 -10.14
C SER A 67 6.61 38.58 -11.21
N ALA A 68 5.31 38.87 -11.33
CA ALA A 68 4.50 38.68 -12.52
C ALA A 68 5.01 39.55 -13.69
N PRO A 69 5.05 39.01 -14.92
CA PRO A 69 5.08 39.81 -16.14
C PRO A 69 3.66 40.12 -16.61
N SER A 70 3.37 41.41 -16.70
CA SER A 70 2.26 41.97 -17.48
C SER A 70 2.72 42.21 -18.92
N ASP A 71 1.75 42.08 -19.82
CA ASP A 71 1.60 42.75 -21.12
C ASP A 71 1.71 41.95 -22.43
N ALA A 72 0.57 42.02 -23.12
CA ALA A 72 0.38 42.40 -24.53
C ALA A 72 0.56 41.36 -25.63
N ALA A 73 -0.59 40.75 -25.95
CA ALA A 73 -1.24 40.79 -27.26
C ALA A 73 -0.39 40.58 -28.52
N ASP A 74 -0.54 39.38 -29.11
CA ASP A 74 -0.57 39.25 -30.57
C ASP A 74 -1.70 38.29 -30.96
N GLY A 75 -2.59 38.78 -31.83
CA GLY A 75 -3.84 38.14 -32.21
C GLY A 75 -3.62 36.99 -33.17
N VAL A 76 -3.79 35.76 -32.68
CA VAL A 76 -3.96 34.57 -33.51
C VAL A 76 -5.47 34.36 -33.72
N PRO A 77 -5.96 34.22 -34.96
CA PRO A 77 -7.37 34.05 -35.23
C PRO A 77 -7.88 32.76 -34.59
N ALA A 78 -8.92 32.92 -33.78
CA ALA A 78 -9.67 31.86 -33.13
C ALA A 78 -10.32 30.95 -34.16
N THR A 79 -9.60 29.94 -34.61
CA THR A 79 -10.20 28.70 -35.10
C THR A 79 -10.90 28.08 -33.89
N ALA A 80 -12.23 28.16 -33.87
CA ALA A 80 -13.08 27.55 -32.86
C ALA A 80 -12.97 26.01 -32.98
N GLU A 81 -11.90 25.48 -32.42
CA GLU A 81 -11.66 24.05 -32.22
C GLU A 81 -12.39 23.63 -30.93
N PRO A 82 -13.11 22.49 -30.94
CA PRO A 82 -14.26 22.29 -30.07
C PRO A 82 -13.86 22.03 -28.61
N ALA A 83 -14.40 22.85 -27.70
CA ALA A 83 -14.32 22.77 -26.24
C ALA A 83 -14.89 21.48 -25.60
N ALA A 84 -15.17 20.44 -26.40
CA ALA A 84 -15.73 19.16 -25.94
C ALA A 84 -14.67 18.07 -25.72
N ALA A 85 -13.41 18.27 -26.15
CA ALA A 85 -12.35 17.26 -26.00
C ALA A 85 -11.67 17.27 -24.61
N GLN A 86 -11.66 18.40 -23.91
CA GLN A 86 -10.93 18.54 -22.63
C GLN A 86 -11.59 17.78 -21.47
N SER A 87 -12.91 17.57 -21.52
CA SER A 87 -13.64 16.93 -20.41
C SER A 87 -13.39 15.43 -20.25
N ALA A 88 -12.90 14.74 -21.28
CA ALA A 88 -12.68 13.29 -21.19
C ALA A 88 -11.34 12.95 -20.53
N GLU A 89 -10.29 13.72 -20.85
CA GLU A 89 -8.93 13.52 -20.31
C GLU A 89 -8.87 13.85 -18.81
N ASP A 90 -9.58 14.89 -18.38
CA ASP A 90 -9.63 15.29 -16.97
C ASP A 90 -10.30 14.21 -16.09
N LEU A 91 -11.41 13.62 -16.57
CA LEU A 91 -12.12 12.55 -15.86
C LEU A 91 -11.27 11.28 -15.73
N GLU A 92 -10.44 11.00 -16.72
CA GLU A 92 -9.52 9.86 -16.67
C GLU A 92 -8.40 10.09 -15.64
N GLY A 93 -7.86 11.32 -15.58
CA GLY A 93 -6.89 11.71 -14.55
C GLY A 93 -7.42 11.54 -13.12
N GLU A 94 -8.64 12.00 -12.85
CA GLU A 94 -9.29 11.84 -11.55
C GLU A 94 -9.49 10.36 -11.17
N ARG A 95 -9.91 9.54 -12.15
CA ARG A 95 -10.08 8.10 -11.95
C ARG A 95 -8.76 7.42 -11.56
N LEU A 96 -7.66 7.77 -12.24
CA LEU A 96 -6.35 7.21 -11.94
C LEU A 96 -5.89 7.55 -10.52
N LEU A 97 -6.09 8.81 -10.08
CA LEU A 97 -5.77 9.25 -8.73
C LEU A 97 -6.61 8.51 -7.68
N LEU A 98 -7.92 8.35 -7.91
CA LEU A 98 -8.80 7.59 -7.04
C LEU A 98 -8.35 6.13 -6.91
N THR A 99 -8.05 5.47 -8.03
CA THR A 99 -7.55 4.09 -8.05
C THR A 99 -6.23 3.94 -7.28
N ALA A 100 -5.31 4.89 -7.44
CA ALA A 100 -4.05 4.90 -6.70
C ALA A 100 -4.26 5.04 -5.19
N GLU A 101 -5.13 5.95 -4.74
CA GLU A 101 -5.44 6.12 -3.32
C GLU A 101 -6.14 4.90 -2.72
N LEU A 102 -7.05 4.26 -3.48
CA LEU A 102 -7.69 3.01 -3.05
C LEU A 102 -6.69 1.88 -2.85
N ARG A 103 -5.73 1.73 -3.77
CA ARG A 103 -4.65 0.74 -3.63
C ARG A 103 -3.79 1.00 -2.40
N GLN A 104 -3.48 2.27 -2.13
CA GLN A 104 -2.75 2.63 -0.92
C GLN A 104 -3.57 2.34 0.34
N ALA A 105 -4.88 2.56 0.33
CA ALA A 105 -5.77 2.19 1.43
C ALA A 105 -5.72 0.66 1.66
N ILE A 106 -5.90 -0.15 0.62
CA ILE A 106 -5.83 -1.62 0.75
C ILE A 106 -4.45 -2.08 1.24
N ALA A 107 -3.37 -1.48 0.73
CA ALA A 107 -2.03 -1.79 1.18
C ALA A 107 -1.82 -1.45 2.67
N ALA A 108 -2.42 -0.38 3.16
CA ALA A 108 -2.37 0.01 4.57
C ALA A 108 -3.10 -0.98 5.49
N LEU A 109 -4.01 -1.81 4.98
CA LEU A 109 -4.67 -2.87 5.76
C LEU A 109 -3.81 -4.14 5.92
N ARG A 110 -2.68 -4.27 5.19
CA ARG A 110 -1.84 -5.48 5.23
C ARG A 110 -1.31 -5.83 6.62
N PRO A 111 -0.80 -4.90 7.45
CA PRO A 111 -0.31 -5.23 8.79
C PRO A 111 -1.43 -5.74 9.69
N LEU A 112 -2.63 -5.16 9.61
CA LEU A 112 -3.79 -5.62 10.37
C LEU A 112 -4.18 -7.05 9.96
N ARG A 113 -4.23 -7.33 8.66
CA ARG A 113 -4.47 -8.68 8.11
C ARG A 113 -3.48 -9.72 8.66
N GLN A 114 -2.21 -9.36 8.73
CA GLN A 114 -1.17 -10.21 9.29
C GLN A 114 -1.41 -10.45 10.79
N GLY A 115 -1.64 -9.39 11.57
CA GLY A 115 -1.92 -9.50 13.00
C GLY A 115 -3.15 -10.35 13.32
N MET A 116 -4.22 -10.23 12.53
CA MET A 116 -5.41 -11.10 12.62
C MET A 116 -5.07 -12.57 12.39
N THR A 117 -4.27 -12.85 11.35
CA THR A 117 -3.85 -14.21 11.01
C THR A 117 -2.97 -14.83 12.11
N GLU A 118 -2.03 -14.06 12.64
CA GLU A 118 -1.15 -14.48 13.75
C GLU A 118 -1.95 -14.74 15.04
N PHE A 119 -2.91 -13.85 15.36
CA PHE A 119 -3.79 -14.03 16.50
C PHE A 119 -4.61 -15.32 16.39
N PHE A 120 -5.23 -15.56 15.22
CA PHE A 120 -5.99 -16.78 14.98
C PHE A 120 -5.11 -18.02 15.09
N ALA A 121 -3.92 -18.02 14.47
CA ALA A 121 -2.99 -19.15 14.54
C ALA A 121 -2.57 -19.47 15.98
N ALA A 122 -2.40 -18.45 16.83
CA ALA A 122 -2.01 -18.62 18.23
C ALA A 122 -3.18 -19.02 19.15
N ARG A 123 -4.40 -18.60 18.84
CA ARG A 123 -5.56 -18.72 19.77
C ARG A 123 -6.68 -19.65 19.27
N GLY A 124 -6.65 -20.05 18.00
CA GLY A 124 -7.70 -20.84 17.35
C GLY A 124 -9.06 -20.12 17.23
N ARG A 125 -9.09 -18.78 17.39
CA ARG A 125 -10.30 -17.97 17.30
C ARG A 125 -9.96 -16.55 16.85
N TRP A 126 -10.91 -15.88 16.20
CA TRP A 126 -10.78 -14.48 15.83
C TRP A 126 -10.79 -13.56 17.05
N PRO A 127 -10.07 -12.43 17.00
CA PRO A 127 -10.11 -11.43 18.06
C PRO A 127 -11.50 -10.78 18.15
N ALA A 128 -11.90 -10.40 19.37
CA ALA A 128 -13.16 -9.70 19.60
C ALA A 128 -13.07 -8.20 19.27
N ASP A 129 -11.86 -7.65 19.27
CA ASP A 129 -11.58 -6.22 19.10
C ASP A 129 -10.19 -6.01 18.48
N LEU A 130 -9.95 -4.84 17.90
CA LEU A 130 -8.68 -4.47 17.27
C LEU A 130 -7.53 -4.32 18.29
N GLU A 131 -7.83 -4.01 19.54
CA GLU A 131 -6.82 -3.78 20.57
C GLU A 131 -6.10 -5.08 20.93
N SER A 132 -6.81 -6.21 20.86
CA SER A 132 -6.26 -7.54 21.11
C SER A 132 -5.23 -7.99 20.06
N VAL A 133 -5.20 -7.35 18.88
CA VAL A 133 -4.14 -7.48 17.86
C VAL A 133 -3.15 -6.32 17.89
N GLY A 134 -3.16 -5.51 18.96
CA GLY A 134 -2.22 -4.40 19.16
C GLY A 134 -2.51 -3.17 18.32
N VAL A 135 -3.70 -3.07 17.72
CA VAL A 135 -4.08 -1.92 16.90
C VAL A 135 -4.91 -0.96 17.74
N ASN A 136 -4.41 0.26 17.92
CA ASN A 136 -5.15 1.32 18.58
C ASN A 136 -6.18 1.91 17.60
N PRO A 137 -7.50 1.70 17.80
CA PRO A 137 -8.52 2.14 16.84
C PRO A 137 -8.53 3.67 16.64
N LEU A 138 -8.12 4.46 17.63
CA LEU A 138 -8.02 5.92 17.51
C LEU A 138 -6.85 6.35 16.61
N ALA A 139 -5.79 5.56 16.54
CA ALA A 139 -4.62 5.86 15.70
C ALA A 139 -4.82 5.46 14.24
N VAL A 140 -5.85 4.67 13.96
CA VAL A 140 -6.19 4.19 12.61
C VAL A 140 -6.96 5.25 11.80
N GLY A 141 -7.64 6.18 12.50
CA GLY A 141 -8.24 7.36 11.89
C GLY A 141 -7.17 8.23 11.26
N GLY A 142 -7.25 8.44 9.94
CA GLY A 142 -6.23 9.16 9.20
C GLY A 142 -6.71 9.62 7.84
N SER A 143 -5.77 9.93 6.95
CA SER A 143 -6.13 10.45 5.61
C SER A 143 -6.93 9.45 4.77
N ARG A 144 -6.84 8.13 5.03
CA ARG A 144 -7.47 7.09 4.20
C ARG A 144 -8.72 6.46 4.83
N PHE A 145 -8.78 6.42 6.16
CA PHE A 145 -9.86 5.75 6.89
C PHE A 145 -10.49 6.71 7.88
N THR A 146 -11.81 6.69 7.93
CA THR A 146 -12.59 7.33 8.98
C THR A 146 -12.59 6.46 10.24
N ARG A 147 -12.77 5.14 10.05
CA ARG A 147 -12.75 4.14 11.14
C ARG A 147 -12.49 2.74 10.58
N ILE A 148 -11.98 1.84 11.41
CA ILE A 148 -11.87 0.41 11.11
C ILE A 148 -12.54 -0.36 12.24
N GLU A 149 -13.31 -1.37 11.87
CA GLU A 149 -14.09 -2.21 12.76
C GLU A 149 -13.83 -3.69 12.42
N LEU A 150 -14.09 -4.58 13.39
CA LEU A 150 -14.10 -6.02 13.17
C LEU A 150 -15.56 -6.48 13.08
N GLY A 151 -15.89 -7.09 11.96
CA GLY A 151 -17.15 -7.80 11.75
C GLY A 151 -17.13 -9.21 12.34
N ALA A 152 -18.18 -9.97 12.06
CA ALA A 152 -18.26 -11.38 12.42
C ALA A 152 -17.14 -12.19 11.73
N GLU A 153 -16.74 -13.30 12.35
CA GLU A 153 -15.78 -14.24 11.75
C GLU A 153 -14.44 -13.61 11.30
N GLY A 154 -14.01 -12.54 11.98
CA GLY A 154 -12.71 -11.91 11.70
C GLY A 154 -12.69 -11.02 10.44
N VAL A 155 -13.84 -10.69 9.87
CA VAL A 155 -13.95 -9.74 8.76
C VAL A 155 -13.45 -8.37 9.21
N ILE A 156 -12.54 -7.77 8.45
CA ILE A 156 -12.07 -6.40 8.70
C ILE A 156 -12.93 -5.45 7.85
N ILE A 157 -13.60 -4.50 8.49
CA ILE A 157 -14.44 -3.48 7.83
C ILE A 157 -13.77 -2.12 7.96
N ALA A 158 -13.24 -1.60 6.85
CA ALA A 158 -12.58 -0.31 6.79
C ALA A 158 -13.49 0.73 6.13
N HIS A 159 -13.94 1.72 6.89
CA HIS A 159 -14.69 2.86 6.38
C HIS A 159 -13.71 3.92 5.86
N LEU A 160 -13.85 4.27 4.58
CA LEU A 160 -12.94 5.18 3.91
C LEU A 160 -13.22 6.64 4.28
N ALA A 161 -12.21 7.48 4.11
CA ALA A 161 -12.34 8.92 4.29
C ALA A 161 -13.26 9.53 3.21
N PRO A 162 -14.04 10.60 3.51
CA PRO A 162 -15.00 11.18 2.55
C PRO A 162 -14.40 11.60 1.21
N ARG A 163 -13.10 11.95 1.17
CA ARG A 163 -12.38 12.29 -0.08
C ARG A 163 -12.33 11.14 -1.09
N LEU A 164 -12.50 9.89 -0.63
CA LEU A 164 -12.57 8.70 -1.47
C LEU A 164 -14.02 8.38 -1.91
N GLY A 165 -14.97 9.20 -1.48
CA GLY A 165 -16.40 9.05 -1.72
C GLY A 165 -17.18 8.80 -0.43
N ASP A 166 -18.42 9.27 -0.42
CA ASP A 166 -19.31 9.11 0.73
C ASP A 166 -19.73 7.67 0.95
N ASN A 167 -19.77 7.24 2.21
CA ASN A 167 -20.18 5.90 2.64
C ASN A 167 -19.41 4.76 1.95
N ARG A 168 -18.18 5.02 1.51
CA ARG A 168 -17.33 4.02 0.90
C ARG A 168 -16.63 3.17 1.96
N ARG A 169 -16.54 1.87 1.71
CA ARG A 169 -15.90 0.91 2.61
C ARG A 169 -15.28 -0.26 1.86
N ILE A 170 -14.27 -0.84 2.50
CA ILE A 170 -13.58 -2.04 2.07
C ILE A 170 -13.77 -3.10 3.16
N GLU A 171 -14.16 -4.30 2.77
CA GLU A 171 -14.19 -5.48 3.60
C GLU A 171 -13.10 -6.45 3.20
N LEU A 172 -12.33 -6.93 4.18
CA LEU A 172 -11.41 -8.04 4.01
C LEU A 172 -11.97 -9.25 4.78
N ASP A 173 -12.39 -10.25 4.03
CA ASP A 173 -13.07 -11.44 4.53
C ASP A 173 -12.10 -12.63 4.50
N PRO A 174 -11.76 -13.23 5.66
CA PRO A 174 -10.90 -14.40 5.71
C PRO A 174 -11.66 -15.66 5.28
N ILE A 175 -11.28 -16.22 4.14
CA ILE A 175 -11.80 -17.48 3.63
C ILE A 175 -10.88 -18.62 4.07
N PRO A 176 -11.39 -19.64 4.80
CA PRO A 176 -10.60 -20.82 5.15
C PRO A 176 -10.04 -21.50 3.90
N ALA A 177 -8.74 -21.76 3.91
CA ALA A 177 -8.03 -22.48 2.86
C ALA A 177 -7.30 -23.69 3.44
N MET A 178 -6.88 -24.61 2.56
CA MET A 178 -6.10 -25.80 2.94
C MET A 178 -6.69 -26.61 4.11
N GLY A 179 -8.01 -26.82 4.12
CA GLY A 179 -8.69 -27.58 5.18
C GLY A 179 -8.71 -26.88 6.55
N GLY A 180 -8.58 -25.56 6.59
CA GLY A 180 -8.59 -24.77 7.84
C GLY A 180 -7.20 -24.52 8.43
N HIS A 181 -6.14 -24.98 7.77
CA HIS A 181 -4.75 -24.72 8.18
C HIS A 181 -4.21 -23.36 7.68
N GLY A 182 -4.99 -22.62 6.89
CA GLY A 182 -4.65 -21.28 6.45
C GLY A 182 -5.89 -20.50 6.03
N PHE A 183 -5.66 -19.26 5.62
CA PHE A 183 -6.72 -18.37 5.15
C PHE A 183 -6.26 -17.64 3.91
N GLU A 184 -7.15 -17.55 2.93
CA GLU A 184 -7.07 -16.57 1.86
C GLU A 184 -7.93 -15.37 2.23
N TRP A 185 -7.55 -14.19 1.76
CA TRP A 185 -8.28 -12.97 2.08
C TRP A 185 -8.99 -12.46 0.84
N ARG A 186 -10.32 -12.47 0.88
CA ARG A 186 -11.15 -11.88 -0.15
C ARG A 186 -11.36 -10.40 0.16
N CYS A 187 -11.06 -9.54 -0.80
CA CYS A 187 -11.34 -8.12 -0.69
C CYS A 187 -12.65 -7.78 -1.42
N ILE A 188 -13.57 -7.11 -0.73
CA ILE A 188 -14.83 -6.62 -1.28
C ILE A 188 -14.89 -5.10 -1.04
N ALA A 189 -15.29 -4.34 -2.03
CA ALA A 189 -15.48 -2.90 -1.87
C ALA A 189 -16.78 -2.45 -2.54
N ASN A 190 -17.47 -1.46 -1.95
CA ASN A 190 -18.67 -0.86 -2.56
C ASN A 190 -18.30 0.21 -3.59
N TYR A 191 -17.40 -0.13 -4.50
CA TYR A 191 -17.08 0.70 -5.67
C TYR A 191 -17.62 0.06 -6.95
N PRO A 192 -17.93 0.87 -7.96
CA PRO A 192 -18.19 0.35 -9.29
C PRO A 192 -16.93 -0.40 -9.78
N PRO A 193 -17.09 -1.55 -10.48
CA PRO A 193 -15.97 -2.40 -10.86
C PRO A 193 -14.92 -1.63 -11.67
N GLU A 194 -15.32 -0.64 -12.47
CA GLU A 194 -14.45 0.17 -13.32
C GLU A 194 -13.33 0.88 -12.54
N VAL A 195 -13.53 1.17 -11.25
CA VAL A 195 -12.53 1.79 -10.37
C VAL A 195 -11.66 0.73 -9.66
N LEU A 196 -12.17 -0.50 -9.54
CA LEU A 196 -11.48 -1.63 -8.91
C LEU A 196 -10.61 -2.45 -9.90
N HIS A 197 -10.55 -1.99 -11.15
CA HIS A 197 -9.78 -2.56 -12.24
C HIS A 197 -8.78 -1.53 -12.77
N ASP A 198 -7.53 -1.95 -12.99
CA ASP A 198 -6.47 -1.12 -13.59
C ASP A 198 -6.09 -1.61 -14.99
N GLY A 199 -7.11 -2.02 -15.75
CA GLY A 199 -6.96 -2.62 -17.09
C GLY A 199 -6.39 -4.04 -17.13
N LEU A 200 -5.47 -4.40 -16.23
CA LEU A 200 -4.78 -5.70 -16.25
C LEU A 200 -5.22 -6.65 -15.14
N GLN A 201 -5.53 -6.13 -13.94
CA GLN A 201 -5.87 -6.95 -12.79
C GLN A 201 -6.94 -6.28 -11.92
N ARG A 202 -7.82 -7.11 -11.37
CA ARG A 202 -8.75 -6.75 -10.30
C ARG A 202 -8.01 -6.84 -8.97
N PHE A 203 -8.14 -5.83 -8.11
CA PHE A 203 -7.54 -5.87 -6.77
C PHE A 203 -8.56 -6.10 -5.64
N CYS A 204 -9.84 -5.78 -5.85
CA CYS A 204 -10.96 -6.12 -4.97
C CYS A 204 -12.21 -6.41 -5.80
N ASP A 205 -13.11 -7.23 -5.27
CA ASP A 205 -14.42 -7.48 -5.88
C ASP A 205 -15.38 -6.33 -5.58
N SER A 206 -16.14 -5.91 -6.59
CA SER A 206 -17.28 -5.01 -6.39
C SER A 206 -18.44 -5.80 -5.81
N GLY A 207 -19.00 -5.39 -4.68
CA GLY A 207 -20.14 -6.08 -4.10
C GLY A 207 -20.96 -5.21 -3.17
N PRO A 208 -22.25 -5.57 -2.94
CA PRO A 208 -22.99 -5.04 -1.82
C PRO A 208 -22.27 -5.49 -0.56
N VAL A 209 -21.74 -4.51 0.16
CA VAL A 209 -21.01 -4.77 1.38
C VAL A 209 -22.03 -5.18 2.44
N ALA A 210 -21.78 -6.26 3.17
CA ALA A 210 -22.77 -6.83 4.09
C ALA A 210 -23.09 -5.80 5.20
N GLY A 211 -24.37 -5.66 5.57
CA GLY A 211 -24.80 -4.70 6.60
C GLY A 211 -25.25 -3.31 6.14
N ALA A 212 -25.47 -3.09 4.83
CA ALA A 212 -26.09 -1.84 4.33
C ALA A 212 -27.63 -1.82 4.42
N GLY A 213 -28.24 -2.77 5.11
CA GLY A 213 -29.69 -2.82 5.27
C GLY A 213 -30.04 -3.44 6.60
N LEU A 214 -30.29 -2.58 7.60
CA LEU A 214 -31.16 -2.75 8.76
C LEU A 214 -31.07 -1.43 9.55
N ASP A 215 -31.59 -0.35 8.97
CA ASP A 215 -32.09 0.82 9.71
C ASP A 215 -33.57 0.99 9.32
#